data_AF-A0A939X3A5-F1
#
_entry.id   AF-A0A939X3A5-F1
#
_cell.length_a   1.000
_cell.length_b   1.000
_cell.length_c   1.000
_cell.angle_alpha   90.00
_cell.angle_beta   90.00
_cell.angle_gamma   90.00
#
_symmetry.space_group_name_H-M   'P 1'
#
loop_
_entity.id
_entity.type
_entity.pdbx_description
1 polymer ?
#
loop_
_entity_poly.entity_id
_entity_poly.type
_entity_poly.pdbx_seq_one_letter_code
_entity_poly.pdbx_strand_id
1 'polypeptide(L)'
;TCLSVSGIFIRWEKLYTTSHPQGKMVFSVSSRLNQVYPTIVMYKRPERERKVDLFYFSFCLVSSIGLIILAVAFEIFLYERVGPYAARLAGGFCFGGASVFLSVFLRQYRSQVSLKPIREKADMMLRLLANATSPDELLLEPFDIVNYTHGSLDDKVNYLIVYYETAEIKNDLAAMATCVNEMIKINGLGLTDTGHFFMDSVLYSYYSFRQKDPELARKYYQHSKKRIDSHLGLTGRRKLAYYAFYIEGNKEYAKTYAQEGLASMTLEVPSVFPLEKEFEEKMLKYLLSQIDA
;
A
#
# COMPACT_ATOMS: atom_id res chain seq x y z
N THR A 1 -26.87 -21.70 14.87
CA THR A 1 -27.33 -20.75 13.83
C THR A 1 -26.97 -21.33 12.48
N CYS A 2 -27.96 -21.60 11.62
CA CYS A 2 -27.76 -22.24 10.31
C CYS A 2 -26.82 -21.43 9.42
N LEU A 3 -25.79 -22.08 8.89
CA LEU A 3 -24.96 -21.60 7.79
C LEU A 3 -25.43 -22.32 6.53
N SER A 4 -26.32 -21.68 5.77
CA SER A 4 -26.65 -22.08 4.41
C SER A 4 -25.62 -21.44 3.47
N VAL A 5 -24.67 -22.25 2.98
CA VAL A 5 -23.75 -21.86 1.93
C VAL A 5 -24.30 -22.41 0.61
N SER A 6 -24.96 -21.55 -0.17
CA SER A 6 -25.28 -21.83 -1.57
C SER A 6 -24.15 -21.27 -2.41
N GLY A 7 -23.26 -22.13 -2.88
CA GLY A 7 -22.16 -21.76 -3.77
C GLY A 7 -22.70 -21.36 -5.14
N ILE A 8 -22.49 -20.10 -5.52
CA ILE A 8 -22.53 -19.66 -6.91
C ILE A 8 -21.21 -18.97 -7.16
N PHE A 9 -20.38 -19.60 -7.99
CA PHE A 9 -19.19 -18.99 -8.54
C PHE A 9 -19.64 -17.87 -9.49
N ILE A 10 -19.02 -16.69 -9.41
CA ILE A 10 -18.43 -15.91 -10.52
C ILE A 10 -18.36 -14.39 -10.23
N ARG A 11 -17.21 -13.83 -10.67
CA ARG A 11 -16.77 -12.48 -11.09
C ARG A 11 -17.39 -11.19 -10.52
N TRP A 12 -16.43 -10.28 -10.29
CA TRP A 12 -16.48 -8.92 -9.78
C TRP A 12 -17.25 -7.92 -10.63
N GLU A 13 -18.09 -7.09 -9.98
CA GLU A 13 -18.39 -5.73 -10.38
C GLU A 13 -18.47 -4.82 -9.14
N LYS A 14 -17.61 -3.79 -9.10
CA LYS A 14 -17.38 -2.69 -8.12
C LYS A 14 -17.90 -2.82 -6.68
N LEU A 15 -16.95 -2.77 -5.75
CA LEU A 15 -17.14 -2.62 -4.31
C LEU A 15 -17.28 -1.12 -3.96
N TYR A 16 -18.40 -0.70 -3.36
CA TYR A 16 -18.54 0.65 -2.80
C TYR A 16 -18.31 0.60 -1.29
N THR A 17 -17.35 1.37 -0.80
CA THR A 17 -17.03 1.50 0.63
C THR A 17 -17.36 2.89 1.13
N THR A 18 -18.16 3.00 2.18
CA THR A 18 -18.40 4.26 2.89
C THR A 18 -18.04 4.09 4.36
N SER A 19 -17.47 5.13 4.97
CA SER A 19 -17.20 5.17 6.40
C SER A 19 -18.51 5.38 7.16
N HIS A 20 -19.00 4.35 7.86
CA HIS A 20 -20.17 4.50 8.73
C HIS A 20 -19.79 5.25 10.01
N PRO A 21 -20.67 6.13 10.55
CA PRO A 21 -20.41 6.91 11.78
C PRO A 21 -20.09 6.09 13.05
N GLN A 22 -20.22 4.77 13.00
CA GLN A 22 -19.97 3.86 14.12
C GLN A 22 -18.67 3.04 13.96
N GLY A 23 -17.76 3.46 13.07
CA GLY A 23 -16.49 2.75 12.83
C GLY A 23 -16.67 1.37 12.17
N LYS A 24 -17.77 1.14 11.44
CA LYS A 24 -17.98 -0.06 10.63
C LYS A 24 -17.68 0.26 9.17
N MET A 25 -17.01 -0.65 8.47
CA MET A 25 -16.94 -0.58 7.01
C MET A 25 -18.25 -1.13 6.45
N VAL A 26 -18.92 -0.30 5.65
CA VAL A 26 -20.12 -0.68 4.91
C VAL A 26 -19.72 -0.94 3.49
N PHE A 27 -19.94 -2.17 3.06
CA PHE A 27 -19.78 -2.58 1.67
C PHE A 27 -21.18 -2.59 1.06
N SER A 28 -21.43 -1.80 0.02
CA SER A 28 -22.63 -1.98 -0.80
C SER A 28 -22.23 -2.50 -2.18
N VAL A 29 -22.98 -3.49 -2.67
CA VAL A 29 -22.80 -4.08 -3.99
C VAL A 29 -24.17 -4.18 -4.65
N SER A 30 -24.35 -3.47 -5.77
CA SER A 30 -25.56 -3.55 -6.59
C SER A 30 -25.31 -4.51 -7.75
N SER A 31 -26.12 -5.56 -7.87
CA SER A 31 -26.01 -6.54 -8.95
C SER A 31 -27.30 -6.54 -9.76
N ARG A 32 -27.24 -6.81 -11.07
CA ARG A 32 -28.42 -6.94 -11.93
C ARG A 32 -28.87 -8.40 -11.99
N LEU A 33 -30.03 -8.68 -11.41
CA LEU A 33 -30.75 -9.94 -11.52
C LEU A 33 -31.90 -9.74 -12.54
N ASN A 34 -31.67 -10.13 -13.79
CA ASN A 34 -32.56 -9.85 -14.93
C ASN A 34 -32.80 -8.34 -15.18
N GLN A 35 -34.00 -7.80 -14.90
CA GLN A 35 -34.32 -6.35 -14.97
C GLN A 35 -34.30 -5.66 -13.60
N VAL A 36 -33.99 -6.38 -12.52
CA VAL A 36 -33.99 -5.85 -11.14
C VAL A 36 -32.55 -5.70 -10.66
N TYR A 37 -32.25 -4.63 -9.93
CA TYR A 37 -30.90 -4.34 -9.42
C TYR A 37 -30.83 -4.44 -7.88
N PRO A 38 -30.80 -5.64 -7.28
CA PRO A 38 -30.63 -5.76 -5.83
C PRO A 38 -29.28 -5.19 -5.35
N THR A 39 -29.33 -4.36 -4.30
CA THR A 39 -28.14 -3.84 -3.60
C THR A 39 -27.97 -4.56 -2.26
N ILE A 40 -26.88 -5.30 -2.11
CA ILE A 40 -26.51 -6.03 -0.89
C ILE A 40 -25.60 -5.13 -0.07
N VAL A 41 -25.97 -4.88 1.19
CA VAL A 41 -25.18 -4.11 2.15
C VAL A 41 -24.60 -5.05 3.20
N MET A 42 -23.28 -5.22 3.22
CA MET A 42 -22.55 -6.02 4.21
C MET A 42 -21.82 -5.12 5.21
N TYR A 43 -22.02 -5.42 6.49
CA TYR A 43 -21.31 -4.78 7.59
C TYR A 43 -20.18 -5.70 8.04
N LYS A 44 -18.94 -5.42 7.64
CA LYS A 44 -17.77 -6.09 8.24
C LYS A 44 -17.39 -5.30 9.49
N ARG A 45 -17.37 -5.97 10.65
CA ARG A 45 -16.66 -5.41 11.80
C ARG A 45 -15.20 -5.26 11.37
N PRO A 46 -14.57 -4.07 11.48
CA PRO A 46 -13.15 -4.00 11.26
C PRO A 46 -12.50 -5.06 12.15
N GLU A 47 -11.60 -5.86 11.57
CA GLU A 47 -10.68 -6.63 12.39
C GLU A 47 -10.14 -5.64 13.42
N ARG A 48 -10.31 -5.95 14.71
CA ARG A 48 -9.70 -5.12 15.76
C ARG A 48 -8.25 -5.02 15.35
N GLU A 49 -7.84 -3.82 14.94
CA GLU A 49 -6.45 -3.43 14.97
C GLU A 49 -5.90 -4.01 16.27
N ARG A 50 -4.80 -4.76 16.18
CA ARG A 50 -4.03 -5.07 17.38
C ARG A 50 -3.51 -3.73 17.91
N LYS A 51 -4.38 -2.96 18.56
CA LYS A 51 -4.01 -2.00 19.57
C LYS A 51 -3.32 -2.86 20.61
N VAL A 52 -2.00 -2.86 20.53
CA VAL A 52 -1.17 -3.36 21.61
C VAL A 52 -1.64 -2.59 22.82
N ASP A 53 -2.25 -3.31 23.78
CA ASP A 53 -2.76 -2.70 24.98
C ASP A 53 -1.60 -1.94 25.62
N LEU A 54 -1.65 -0.61 25.61
CA LEU A 54 -0.65 0.25 26.26
C LEU A 54 -0.45 -0.18 27.72
N PHE A 55 -1.51 -0.74 28.30
CA PHE A 55 -1.54 -1.44 29.56
C PHE A 55 -0.55 -2.61 29.63
N TYR A 56 -0.57 -3.54 28.67
CA TYR A 56 0.34 -4.70 28.65
C TYR A 56 1.81 -4.28 28.51
N PHE A 57 2.07 -3.27 27.67
CA PHE A 57 3.41 -2.71 27.48
C PHE A 57 3.95 -2.06 28.76
N SER A 58 3.13 -1.20 29.39
CA SER A 58 3.47 -0.55 30.66
C SER A 58 3.61 -1.56 31.80
N PHE A 59 2.75 -2.59 31.83
CA PHE A 59 2.80 -3.65 32.82
C PHE A 59 4.10 -4.44 32.77
N CYS A 60 4.59 -4.81 31.58
CA CYS A 60 5.85 -5.54 31.43
C CYS A 60 7.05 -4.71 31.90
N LEU A 61 7.09 -3.41 31.57
CA LEU A 61 8.16 -2.52 32.00
C LEU A 61 8.17 -2.33 33.52
N VAL A 62 7.00 -2.00 34.10
CA VAL A 62 6.85 -1.78 35.54
C VAL A 62 7.15 -3.05 36.32
N SER A 63 6.70 -4.22 35.84
CA SER A 63 6.99 -5.51 36.48
C SER A 63 8.47 -5.85 36.43
N SER A 64 9.16 -5.56 35.33
CA SER A 64 10.61 -5.77 35.21
C SER A 64 11.38 -4.92 36.23
N ILE A 65 11.07 -3.62 36.28
CA ILE A 65 11.72 -2.68 37.21
C ILE A 65 11.40 -3.06 38.66
N GLY A 66 10.15 -3.38 38.96
CA GLY A 66 9.71 -3.81 40.29
C GLY A 66 10.46 -5.05 40.77
N LEU A 67 10.63 -6.06 39.91
CA LEU A 67 11.37 -7.28 40.25
C LEU A 67 12.87 -7.05 40.43
N ILE A 68 13.49 -6.13 39.68
CA ILE A 68 14.89 -5.74 39.89
C ILE A 68 15.06 -5.07 41.25
N ILE A 69 14.17 -4.14 41.60
CA ILE A 69 14.20 -3.47 42.92
C ILE A 69 14.02 -4.50 44.04
N LEU A 70 13.09 -5.45 43.85
CA LEU A 70 12.87 -6.53 44.80
C LEU A 70 14.12 -7.39 44.97
N ALA A 71 14.79 -7.77 43.87
CA ALA A 71 16.01 -8.57 43.90
C ALA A 71 17.13 -7.90 44.70
N VAL A 72 17.36 -6.61 44.46
CA VAL A 72 18.34 -5.81 45.19
C VAL A 72 17.96 -5.66 46.67
N ALA A 73 16.67 -5.46 46.98
CA ALA A 73 16.20 -5.40 48.36
C ALA A 73 16.36 -6.74 49.09
N PHE A 74 16.15 -7.88 48.41
CA PHE A 74 16.41 -9.21 48.97
C PHE A 74 17.89 -9.42 49.30
N GLU A 75 18.79 -8.97 48.43
CA GLU A 75 20.23 -9.05 48.67
C GLU A 75 20.71 -8.14 49.80
N ILE A 76 20.12 -6.96 49.98
CA ILE A 76 20.55 -6.00 51.02
C ILE A 76 19.93 -6.35 52.39
N PHE A 77 18.62 -6.63 52.45
CA PHE A 77 17.90 -6.69 53.73
C PHE A 77 17.71 -8.09 54.29
N LEU A 78 17.63 -9.12 53.43
CA LEU A 78 17.31 -10.48 53.86
C LEU A 78 18.54 -11.39 53.97
N TYR A 79 19.68 -10.93 53.44
CA TYR A 79 20.97 -11.61 53.58
C TYR A 79 21.37 -11.81 55.04
N GLU A 80 21.19 -10.80 55.89
CA GLU A 80 21.50 -10.88 57.32
C GLU A 80 20.46 -11.65 58.14
N ARG A 81 19.19 -11.70 57.70
CA ARG A 81 18.08 -12.27 58.49
C ARG A 81 17.76 -13.73 58.20
N VAL A 82 17.89 -14.18 56.95
CA VAL A 82 17.42 -15.51 56.50
C VAL A 82 18.58 -16.37 55.99
N GLY A 83 19.79 -15.81 56.00
CA GLY A 83 21.01 -16.47 55.57
C GLY A 83 21.28 -16.31 54.07
N PRO A 84 22.56 -16.47 53.68
CA PRO A 84 23.05 -16.10 52.35
C PRO A 84 22.45 -16.94 51.22
N TYR A 85 22.12 -18.20 51.50
CA TYR A 85 21.53 -19.10 50.51
C TYR A 85 20.09 -18.73 50.15
N ALA A 86 19.24 -18.46 51.15
CA ALA A 86 17.84 -18.11 50.91
C ALA A 86 17.71 -16.74 50.21
N ALA A 87 18.53 -15.76 50.62
CA ALA A 87 18.54 -14.43 50.00
C ALA A 87 18.97 -14.47 48.53
N ARG A 88 20.04 -15.21 48.20
CA ARG A 88 20.51 -15.38 46.81
C ARG A 88 19.50 -16.13 45.94
N LEU A 89 18.81 -17.12 46.50
CA LEU A 89 17.81 -17.91 45.78
C LEU A 89 16.55 -17.06 45.45
N ALA A 90 16.08 -16.25 46.40
CA ALA A 90 15.00 -15.29 46.17
C ALA A 90 15.39 -14.17 45.19
N GLY A 91 16.60 -13.62 45.31
CA GLY A 91 17.14 -12.64 44.36
C GLY A 91 17.24 -13.20 42.94
N GLY A 92 17.73 -14.44 42.79
CA GLY A 92 17.81 -15.14 41.50
C GLY A 92 16.45 -15.33 40.82
N PHE A 93 15.40 -15.70 41.58
CA PHE A 93 14.04 -15.77 41.04
C PHE A 93 13.52 -14.41 40.56
N CYS A 94 13.80 -13.34 41.30
CA CYS A 94 13.39 -11.99 40.92
C CYS A 94 14.13 -11.51 39.65
N PHE A 95 15.43 -11.75 39.53
CA PHE A 95 16.19 -11.46 38.31
C PHE A 95 15.72 -12.29 37.11
N GLY A 96 15.40 -13.57 37.30
CA GLY A 96 14.83 -14.42 36.27
C GLY A 96 13.48 -13.89 35.75
N GLY A 97 12.57 -13.53 36.67
CA GLY A 97 11.29 -12.93 36.33
C GLY A 97 11.45 -11.58 35.60
N ALA A 98 12.33 -10.71 36.08
CA ALA A 98 12.62 -9.43 35.44
C ALA A 98 13.14 -9.60 34.00
N SER A 99 14.01 -10.59 33.78
CA SER A 99 14.57 -10.90 32.46
C SER A 99 13.50 -11.36 31.47
N VAL A 100 12.51 -12.13 31.92
CA VAL A 100 11.37 -12.56 31.10
C VAL A 100 10.51 -11.36 30.69
N PHE A 101 10.10 -10.53 31.65
CA PHE A 101 9.28 -9.35 31.36
C PHE A 101 10.02 -8.33 30.49
N LEU A 102 11.32 -8.14 30.70
CA LEU A 102 12.15 -7.26 29.89
C LEU A 102 12.32 -7.81 28.46
N SER A 103 12.46 -9.12 28.30
CA SER A 103 12.54 -9.76 26.98
C SER A 103 11.23 -9.63 26.20
N VAL A 104 10.09 -9.79 26.87
CA VAL A 104 8.76 -9.57 26.28
C VAL A 104 8.58 -8.09 25.91
N PHE A 105 8.97 -7.17 26.79
CA PHE A 105 8.96 -5.74 26.53
C PHE A 105 9.84 -5.38 25.32
N LEU A 106 11.10 -5.81 25.28
CA LEU A 106 12.02 -5.51 24.19
C LEU A 106 11.56 -6.12 22.87
N ARG A 107 10.95 -7.30 22.88
CA ARG A 107 10.33 -7.91 21.70
C ARG A 107 9.17 -7.06 21.19
N GLN A 108 8.29 -6.60 22.08
CA GLN A 108 7.17 -5.72 21.71
C GLN A 108 7.66 -4.33 21.27
N TYR A 109 8.63 -3.75 21.97
CA TYR A 109 9.22 -2.45 21.63
C TYR A 109 9.94 -2.48 20.29
N ARG A 110 10.73 -3.53 19.99
CA ARG A 110 11.33 -3.70 18.66
C ARG A 110 10.26 -3.81 17.57
N SER A 111 9.17 -4.54 17.83
CA SER A 111 8.05 -4.57 16.89
C SER A 111 7.34 -3.22 16.73
N GLN A 112 7.43 -2.30 17.69
CA GLN A 112 6.82 -0.97 17.61
C GLN A 112 7.75 0.08 16.98
N VAL A 113 9.03 0.11 17.36
CA VAL A 113 10.01 1.07 16.83
C VAL A 113 10.43 0.71 15.40
N SER A 114 10.30 -0.56 15.00
CA SER A 114 10.54 -0.99 13.61
C SER A 114 9.30 -0.94 12.72
N LEU A 115 8.18 -0.32 13.12
CA LEU A 115 6.97 -0.29 12.31
C LEU A 115 6.28 1.08 12.41
N LYS A 116 6.66 2.02 11.51
CA LYS A 116 5.59 2.62 10.72
C LYS A 116 5.23 1.52 9.72
N PRO A 117 4.13 0.75 9.90
CA PRO A 117 3.79 -0.29 8.93
C PRO A 117 3.80 0.32 7.54
N ILE A 118 4.39 -0.38 6.56
CA ILE A 118 4.57 0.14 5.18
C ILE A 118 3.24 0.66 4.60
N ARG A 119 2.12 0.12 5.08
CA ARG A 119 0.76 0.60 4.85
C ARG A 119 0.51 2.04 5.34
N GLU A 120 0.88 2.40 6.56
CA GLU A 120 0.74 3.77 7.07
C GLU A 120 1.58 4.76 6.25
N LYS A 121 2.76 4.34 5.79
CA LYS A 121 3.56 5.15 4.86
C LYS A 121 2.84 5.33 3.53
N ALA A 122 2.31 4.26 2.95
CA ALA A 122 1.52 4.33 1.72
C ALA A 122 0.29 5.25 1.88
N ASP A 123 -0.45 5.12 2.98
CA ASP A 123 -1.62 5.94 3.30
C ASP A 123 -1.24 7.41 3.48
N MET A 124 -0.11 7.71 4.12
CA MET A 124 0.41 9.07 4.27
C MET A 124 0.77 9.67 2.90
N MET A 125 1.51 8.94 2.07
CA MET A 125 1.88 9.39 0.72
C MET A 125 0.63 9.61 -0.15
N LEU A 126 -0.36 8.73 -0.05
CA LEU A 126 -1.62 8.86 -0.78
C LEU A 126 -2.40 10.11 -0.35
N ARG A 127 -2.42 10.43 0.95
CA ARG A 127 -3.01 11.69 1.44
C ARG A 127 -2.26 12.92 0.96
N LEU A 128 -0.94 12.86 0.86
CA LEU A 128 -0.14 13.95 0.31
C LEU A 128 -0.44 14.13 -1.19
N LEU A 129 -0.45 13.06 -1.97
CA LEU A 129 -0.86 13.07 -3.38
C LEU A 129 -2.25 13.66 -3.57
N ALA A 130 -3.20 13.30 -2.69
CA ALA A 130 -4.57 13.75 -2.81
C ALA A 130 -4.77 15.25 -2.53
N ASN A 131 -3.94 15.82 -1.66
CA ASN A 131 -4.11 17.21 -1.20
C ASN A 131 -3.08 18.17 -1.79
N ALA A 132 -1.99 17.67 -2.35
CA ALA A 132 -0.93 18.50 -2.89
C ALA A 132 -1.42 19.28 -4.12
N THR A 133 -1.02 20.55 -4.19
CA THR A 133 -1.33 21.44 -5.32
C THR A 133 -0.12 21.73 -6.20
N SER A 134 1.08 21.37 -5.75
CA SER A 134 2.33 21.46 -6.50
C SER A 134 3.19 20.20 -6.33
N PRO A 135 4.02 19.81 -7.32
CA PRO A 135 4.94 18.67 -7.19
C PRO A 135 5.98 18.81 -6.06
N ASP A 136 6.25 20.03 -5.61
CA ASP A 136 7.19 20.33 -4.53
C ASP A 136 6.62 19.98 -3.14
N GLU A 137 5.30 20.01 -2.98
CA GLU A 137 4.60 19.57 -1.76
C GLU A 137 4.64 18.04 -1.59
N LEU A 138 4.92 17.30 -2.66
CA LEU A 138 5.06 15.85 -2.60
C LEU A 138 6.37 15.47 -1.92
N LEU A 139 6.28 14.91 -0.73
CA LEU A 139 7.41 14.32 -0.02
C LEU A 139 7.64 12.90 -0.54
N LEU A 140 8.68 12.71 -1.33
CA LEU A 140 9.17 11.40 -1.72
C LEU A 140 10.42 11.06 -0.90
N GLU A 141 10.21 10.33 0.19
CA GLU A 141 11.32 9.80 0.98
C GLU A 141 12.12 8.75 0.18
N PRO A 142 13.40 8.52 0.52
CA PRO A 142 14.14 7.37 0.02
C PRO A 142 13.36 6.07 0.24
N PHE A 143 13.49 5.13 -0.70
CA PHE A 143 12.78 3.87 -0.65
C PHE A 143 13.05 3.11 0.66
N ASP A 144 11.99 2.83 1.42
CA ASP A 144 12.12 2.25 2.76
C ASP A 144 12.21 0.72 2.70
N ILE A 145 13.39 0.23 2.32
CA ILE A 145 13.61 -1.20 2.12
C ILE A 145 13.41 -2.02 3.41
N VAL A 146 13.69 -1.43 4.57
CA VAL A 146 13.59 -2.08 5.87
C VAL A 146 12.14 -2.40 6.18
N ASN A 147 11.24 -1.42 6.06
CA ASN A 147 9.81 -1.64 6.31
C ASN A 147 9.13 -2.40 5.18
N TYR A 148 9.57 -2.17 3.93
CA TYR A 148 9.06 -2.88 2.76
C TYR A 148 9.28 -4.40 2.85
N THR A 149 10.45 -4.84 3.32
CA THR A 149 10.78 -6.27 3.38
C THR A 149 9.82 -7.07 4.28
N HIS A 150 9.30 -6.44 5.33
CA HIS A 150 8.48 -7.08 6.36
C HIS A 150 6.95 -6.90 6.16
N GLY A 151 6.52 -6.16 5.13
CA GLY A 151 5.10 -5.94 4.84
C GLY A 151 4.36 -7.17 4.29
N SER A 152 3.03 -7.16 4.34
CA SER A 152 2.21 -8.13 3.59
C SER A 152 2.30 -7.90 2.08
N LEU A 153 1.93 -8.87 1.25
CA LEU A 153 1.95 -8.72 -0.22
C LEU A 153 1.12 -7.50 -0.67
N ASP A 154 -0.09 -7.36 -0.14
CA ASP A 154 -0.98 -6.24 -0.47
C ASP A 154 -0.40 -4.89 -0.04
N ASP A 155 0.18 -4.81 1.16
CA ASP A 155 0.79 -3.57 1.65
C ASP A 155 2.02 -3.18 0.83
N LYS A 156 2.84 -4.17 0.42
CA LYS A 156 3.99 -3.96 -0.47
C LYS A 156 3.56 -3.43 -1.83
N VAL A 157 2.54 -4.03 -2.43
CA VAL A 157 2.01 -3.61 -3.73
C VAL A 157 1.41 -2.21 -3.63
N ASN A 158 0.60 -1.93 -2.61
CA ASN A 158 0.02 -0.60 -2.40
C ASN A 158 1.09 0.48 -2.18
N TYR A 159 2.11 0.20 -1.37
CA TYR A 159 3.22 1.13 -1.18
C TYR A 159 3.94 1.43 -2.49
N LEU A 160 4.24 0.42 -3.30
CA LEU A 160 4.91 0.61 -4.58
C LEU A 160 4.06 1.39 -5.59
N ILE A 161 2.74 1.18 -5.62
CA ILE A 161 1.81 1.98 -6.45
C ILE A 161 1.97 3.46 -6.12
N VAL A 162 1.75 3.81 -4.84
CA VAL A 162 1.75 5.20 -4.39
C VAL A 162 3.14 5.83 -4.52
N TYR A 163 4.19 5.05 -4.24
CA TYR A 163 5.58 5.47 -4.42
C TYR A 163 5.91 5.77 -5.88
N TYR A 164 5.48 4.92 -6.82
CA TYR A 164 5.69 5.13 -8.24
C TYR A 164 4.94 6.37 -8.74
N GLU A 165 3.66 6.54 -8.38
CA GLU A 165 2.86 7.70 -8.79
C GLU A 165 3.48 9.01 -8.30
N THR A 166 3.93 9.04 -7.05
CA THR A 166 4.64 10.19 -6.48
C THR A 166 5.94 10.47 -7.24
N ALA A 167 6.72 9.42 -7.55
CA ALA A 167 7.95 9.55 -8.32
C ALA A 167 7.69 10.00 -9.77
N GLU A 168 6.61 9.52 -10.40
CA GLU A 168 6.23 9.87 -11.76
C GLU A 168 5.85 11.36 -11.87
N ILE A 169 5.04 11.86 -10.93
CA ILE A 169 4.65 13.28 -10.87
C ILE A 169 5.87 14.19 -10.62
N LYS A 170 6.78 13.77 -9.72
CA LYS A 170 8.04 14.48 -9.48
C LYS A 170 9.08 14.30 -10.59
N ASN A 171 8.81 13.44 -11.57
CA ASN A 171 9.73 13.04 -12.64
C ASN A 171 11.09 12.52 -12.11
N ASP A 172 11.09 11.84 -10.96
CA ASP A 172 12.28 11.22 -10.36
C ASP A 172 12.54 9.83 -10.97
N LEU A 173 13.43 9.78 -11.97
CA LEU A 173 13.75 8.55 -12.70
C LEU A 173 14.46 7.51 -11.83
N ALA A 174 15.26 7.93 -10.85
CA ALA A 174 15.97 7.01 -9.98
C ALA A 174 15.00 6.31 -9.01
N ALA A 175 14.06 7.06 -8.46
CA ALA A 175 13.01 6.51 -7.60
C ALA A 175 12.06 5.58 -8.38
N MET A 176 11.66 5.98 -9.61
CA MET A 176 10.87 5.11 -10.49
C MET A 176 11.59 3.79 -10.79
N ALA A 177 12.88 3.83 -11.15
CA ALA A 177 13.66 2.63 -11.43
C ALA A 177 13.79 1.73 -10.20
N THR A 178 13.99 2.32 -9.00
CA THR A 178 14.03 1.57 -7.73
C THR A 178 12.71 0.84 -7.49
N CYS A 179 11.59 1.54 -7.66
CA CYS A 179 10.26 0.96 -7.51
C CYS A 179 10.04 -0.23 -8.47
N VAL A 180 10.38 -0.06 -9.75
CA VAL A 180 10.27 -1.12 -10.77
C VAL A 180 11.14 -2.33 -10.40
N ASN A 181 12.38 -2.09 -9.96
CA ASN A 181 13.31 -3.15 -9.57
C ASN A 181 12.81 -3.96 -8.37
N GLU A 182 12.19 -3.33 -7.38
CA GLU A 182 11.60 -4.05 -6.25
C GLU A 182 10.33 -4.78 -6.64
N MET A 183 9.53 -4.19 -7.54
CA MET A 183 8.29 -4.80 -7.99
C MET A 183 8.53 -6.13 -8.75
N ILE A 184 9.50 -6.16 -9.65
CA ILE A 184 9.79 -7.39 -10.44
C ILE A 184 10.31 -8.55 -9.57
N LYS A 185 10.74 -8.27 -8.33
CA LYS A 185 11.15 -9.30 -7.35
C LYS A 185 9.98 -9.90 -6.58
N ILE A 186 8.78 -9.32 -6.66
CA ILE A 186 7.60 -9.82 -5.93
C ILE A 186 7.08 -11.10 -6.58
N ASN A 187 7.34 -12.23 -5.91
CA ASN A 187 6.69 -13.49 -6.25
C ASN A 187 5.18 -13.40 -6.02
N GLY A 188 4.39 -13.72 -7.05
CA GLY A 188 2.93 -13.68 -6.95
C GLY A 188 2.31 -12.30 -7.16
N LEU A 189 3.02 -11.35 -7.78
CA LEU A 189 2.46 -10.04 -8.15
C LEU A 189 1.13 -10.16 -8.92
N GLY A 190 1.02 -11.14 -9.83
CA GLY A 190 -0.22 -11.41 -10.57
C GLY A 190 -1.27 -12.21 -9.82
N LEU A 191 -1.19 -12.34 -8.49
CA LEU A 191 -2.21 -13.03 -7.69
C LEU A 191 -3.22 -12.05 -7.07
N THR A 192 -2.95 -10.74 -7.11
CA THR A 192 -3.82 -9.70 -6.55
C THR A 192 -4.33 -8.77 -7.65
N ASP A 193 -5.53 -8.21 -7.49
CA ASP A 193 -6.08 -7.27 -8.46
C ASP A 193 -5.26 -5.98 -8.56
N THR A 194 -4.67 -5.54 -7.44
CA THR A 194 -3.74 -4.39 -7.39
C THR A 194 -2.41 -4.69 -8.08
N GLY A 195 -1.90 -5.91 -7.93
CA GLY A 195 -0.68 -6.33 -8.62
C GLY A 195 -0.87 -6.49 -10.12
N HIS A 196 -2.06 -6.96 -10.56
CA HIS A 196 -2.46 -6.89 -11.97
C HIS A 196 -2.52 -5.44 -12.46
N PHE A 197 -3.21 -4.55 -11.75
CA PHE A 197 -3.26 -3.14 -12.11
C PHE A 197 -1.86 -2.54 -12.28
N PHE A 198 -0.91 -2.86 -11.41
CA PHE A 198 0.45 -2.34 -11.50
C PHE A 198 1.25 -2.91 -12.69
N MET A 199 1.16 -4.22 -12.96
CA MET A 199 1.77 -4.78 -14.16
C MET A 199 1.21 -4.12 -15.42
N ASP A 200 -0.09 -3.88 -15.43
CA ASP A 200 -0.83 -3.35 -16.56
C ASP A 200 -0.61 -1.84 -16.75
N SER A 201 -0.44 -1.10 -15.66
CA SER A 201 -0.40 0.37 -15.67
C SER A 201 1.00 0.94 -15.56
N VAL A 202 1.83 0.36 -14.70
CA VAL A 202 3.09 0.96 -14.27
C VAL A 202 4.26 0.38 -15.04
N LEU A 203 4.44 -0.96 -15.00
CA LEU A 203 5.54 -1.60 -15.74
C LEU A 203 5.42 -1.32 -17.23
N TYR A 204 4.21 -1.46 -17.75
CA TYR A 204 3.87 -1.13 -19.12
C TYR A 204 4.24 0.32 -19.51
N SER A 205 3.83 1.33 -18.73
CA SER A 205 4.12 2.75 -19.01
C SER A 205 5.61 3.06 -18.92
N TYR A 206 6.28 2.49 -17.92
CA TYR A 206 7.71 2.65 -17.70
C TYR A 206 8.54 2.11 -18.87
N TYR A 207 8.29 0.86 -19.29
CA TYR A 207 9.04 0.25 -20.39
C TYR A 207 8.70 0.84 -21.76
N SER A 208 7.47 1.31 -21.99
CA SER A 208 7.09 1.94 -23.27
C SER A 208 7.70 3.34 -23.43
N PHE A 209 7.59 4.20 -22.43
CA PHE A 209 7.96 5.61 -22.57
C PHE A 209 9.34 5.96 -21.98
N ARG A 210 9.65 5.46 -20.78
CA ARG A 210 10.86 5.88 -20.04
C ARG A 210 12.08 5.09 -20.49
N GLN A 211 12.00 3.77 -20.39
CA GLN A 211 13.10 2.88 -20.80
C GLN A 211 13.09 2.58 -22.29
N LYS A 212 11.92 2.66 -22.94
CA LYS A 212 11.72 2.37 -24.38
C LYS A 212 12.22 0.97 -24.77
N ASP A 213 11.90 -0.02 -23.95
CA ASP A 213 12.20 -1.44 -24.18
C ASP A 213 10.95 -2.12 -24.77
N PRO A 214 10.93 -2.41 -26.09
CA PRO A 214 9.75 -2.94 -26.76
C PRO A 214 9.45 -4.39 -26.37
N GLU A 215 10.44 -5.19 -26.00
CA GLU A 215 10.22 -6.59 -25.61
C GLU A 215 9.52 -6.66 -24.26
N LEU A 216 10.05 -5.94 -23.27
CA LEU A 216 9.43 -5.88 -21.94
C LEU A 216 8.08 -5.15 -21.99
N ALA A 217 7.95 -4.06 -22.74
CA ALA A 217 6.68 -3.36 -22.89
C ALA A 217 5.59 -4.27 -23.48
N ARG A 218 5.90 -5.07 -24.52
CA ARG A 218 4.95 -6.02 -25.12
C ARG A 218 4.57 -7.14 -24.16
N LYS A 219 5.55 -7.66 -23.39
CA LYS A 219 5.30 -8.68 -22.36
C LYS A 219 4.24 -8.20 -21.37
N TYR A 220 4.41 -6.99 -20.81
CA TYR A 220 3.45 -6.46 -19.84
C TYR A 220 2.14 -5.99 -20.49
N TYR A 221 2.18 -5.51 -21.73
CA TYR A 221 0.97 -5.15 -22.48
C TYR A 221 0.05 -6.35 -22.78
N GLN A 222 0.61 -7.53 -23.08
CA GLN A 222 -0.21 -8.72 -23.34
C GLN A 222 -1.02 -9.17 -22.11
N HIS A 223 -0.50 -8.94 -20.91
CA HIS A 223 -1.27 -9.11 -19.68
C HIS A 223 -2.39 -8.06 -19.56
N SER A 224 -2.08 -6.84 -19.96
CA SER A 224 -2.94 -5.67 -19.79
C SER A 224 -4.05 -5.52 -20.84
N LYS A 225 -3.92 -6.15 -22.01
CA LYS A 225 -4.88 -6.08 -23.13
C LYS A 225 -6.34 -6.42 -22.75
N LYS A 226 -6.55 -7.18 -21.66
CA LYS A 226 -7.89 -7.52 -21.14
C LYS A 226 -8.44 -6.51 -20.12
N ARG A 227 -7.61 -5.60 -19.61
CA ARG A 227 -7.93 -4.65 -18.54
C ARG A 227 -7.65 -3.19 -18.91
N ILE A 228 -6.83 -2.88 -19.92
CA ILE A 228 -6.71 -1.52 -20.49
C ILE A 228 -7.73 -1.39 -21.61
N ASP A 229 -9.00 -1.49 -21.26
CA ASP A 229 -10.04 -0.94 -22.13
C ASP A 229 -10.02 0.58 -21.96
N SER A 230 -10.13 1.28 -23.09
CA SER A 230 -10.26 2.73 -23.27
C SER A 230 -11.27 3.45 -22.35
N HIS A 231 -12.07 2.69 -21.61
CA HIS A 231 -13.16 3.15 -20.75
C HIS A 231 -12.74 3.41 -19.29
N LEU A 232 -11.49 3.12 -18.90
CA LEU A 232 -11.06 3.11 -17.49
C LEU A 232 -10.41 4.41 -16.97
N GLY A 233 -10.65 5.55 -17.62
CA GLY A 233 -10.27 6.88 -17.11
C GLY A 233 -9.04 7.50 -17.79
N LEU A 234 -8.69 8.72 -17.37
CA LEU A 234 -7.70 9.59 -18.01
C LEU A 234 -6.36 8.87 -18.24
N THR A 235 -5.82 8.24 -17.19
CA THR A 235 -4.50 7.57 -17.22
C THR A 235 -4.44 6.36 -18.17
N GLY A 236 -5.58 5.72 -18.45
CA GLY A 236 -5.65 4.62 -19.42
C GLY A 236 -5.41 5.09 -20.85
N ARG A 237 -5.84 6.31 -21.19
CA ARG A 237 -5.73 6.86 -22.56
C ARG A 237 -4.29 7.25 -22.91
N ARG A 238 -3.55 7.91 -22.01
CA ARG A 238 -2.10 8.14 -22.22
C ARG A 238 -1.33 6.85 -22.39
N LYS A 239 -1.64 5.84 -21.59
CA LYS A 239 -1.00 4.53 -21.65
C LYS A 239 -1.18 3.89 -23.03
N LEU A 240 -2.40 3.85 -23.57
CA LEU A 240 -2.64 3.38 -24.94
C LEU A 240 -1.89 4.21 -25.98
N ALA A 241 -1.89 5.53 -25.81
CA ALA A 241 -1.19 6.43 -26.72
C ALA A 241 0.34 6.18 -26.74
N TYR A 242 0.96 5.93 -25.58
CA TYR A 242 2.37 5.55 -25.48
C TYR A 242 2.68 4.22 -26.17
N TYR A 243 1.74 3.27 -26.12
CA TYR A 243 1.94 1.98 -26.76
C TYR A 243 2.02 2.16 -28.27
N ALA A 244 0.99 2.80 -28.81
CA ALA A 244 0.85 3.04 -30.22
C ALA A 244 2.05 3.81 -30.75
N PHE A 245 2.52 4.84 -30.03
CA PHE A 245 3.64 5.66 -30.47
C PHE A 245 5.01 4.96 -30.32
N TYR A 246 5.39 4.53 -29.12
CA TYR A 246 6.75 4.08 -28.83
C TYR A 246 7.00 2.61 -29.18
N ILE A 247 5.95 1.78 -29.22
CA ILE A 247 6.10 0.33 -29.41
C ILE A 247 5.55 -0.16 -30.75
N GLU A 248 4.39 0.32 -31.17
CA GLU A 248 3.80 -0.05 -32.47
C GLU A 248 4.28 0.86 -33.61
N GLY A 249 4.78 2.06 -33.30
CA GLY A 249 5.11 3.07 -34.31
C GLY A 249 3.90 3.62 -35.04
N ASN A 250 2.69 3.36 -34.53
CA ASN A 250 1.43 3.82 -35.11
C ASN A 250 1.08 5.21 -34.57
N LYS A 251 1.60 6.24 -35.26
CA LYS A 251 1.36 7.65 -34.93
C LYS A 251 -0.13 8.05 -34.98
N GLU A 252 -0.91 7.45 -35.87
CA GLU A 252 -2.33 7.77 -36.04
C GLU A 252 -3.13 7.35 -34.82
N TYR A 253 -3.01 6.08 -34.39
CA TYR A 253 -3.67 5.60 -33.17
C TYR A 253 -3.18 6.31 -31.92
N ALA A 254 -1.88 6.61 -31.84
CA ALA A 254 -1.34 7.38 -30.72
C ALA A 254 -2.00 8.76 -30.62
N LYS A 255 -2.19 9.45 -31.76
CA LYS A 255 -2.85 10.75 -31.83
C LYS A 255 -4.31 10.66 -31.40
N THR A 256 -5.05 9.68 -31.91
CA THR A 256 -6.45 9.43 -31.52
C THR A 256 -6.57 9.23 -30.01
N TYR A 257 -5.79 8.32 -29.43
CA TYR A 257 -5.86 8.04 -27.99
C TYR A 257 -5.47 9.24 -27.13
N ALA A 258 -4.48 10.03 -27.56
CA ALA A 258 -4.07 11.21 -26.82
C ALA A 258 -5.15 12.30 -26.84
N GLN A 259 -5.80 12.53 -27.99
CA GLN A 259 -6.91 13.48 -28.12
C GLN A 259 -8.14 13.03 -27.31
N GLU A 260 -8.48 11.74 -27.34
CA GLU A 260 -9.56 11.18 -26.51
C GLU A 260 -9.27 11.34 -25.02
N GLY A 261 -8.01 11.16 -24.60
CA GLY A 261 -7.57 11.42 -23.23
C GLY A 261 -7.81 12.87 -22.80
N LEU A 262 -7.37 13.83 -23.61
CA LEU A 262 -7.59 15.26 -23.34
C LEU A 262 -9.08 15.62 -23.30
N ALA A 263 -9.87 15.09 -24.24
CA ALA A 263 -11.32 15.30 -24.27
C ALA A 263 -12.03 14.73 -23.04
N SER A 264 -11.50 13.64 -22.46
CA SER A 264 -12.07 13.06 -21.24
C SER A 264 -11.78 13.88 -19.96
N MET A 265 -10.80 14.80 -19.99
CA MET A 265 -10.47 15.67 -18.84
C MET A 265 -11.48 16.78 -18.58
N THR A 266 -12.28 17.13 -19.59
CA THR A 266 -13.34 18.14 -19.48
C THR A 266 -14.61 17.56 -18.88
N LEU A 267 -14.73 16.23 -18.81
CA LEU A 267 -15.79 15.56 -18.08
C LEU A 267 -15.42 15.59 -16.59
N GLU A 268 -16.29 16.11 -15.73
CA GLU A 268 -16.09 16.11 -14.28
C GLU A 268 -15.98 14.67 -13.78
N VAL A 269 -14.75 14.16 -13.66
CA VAL A 269 -14.47 12.91 -12.97
C VAL A 269 -14.27 13.27 -11.49
N PRO A 270 -15.17 12.85 -10.57
CA PRO A 270 -15.16 13.30 -9.17
C PRO A 270 -13.98 12.81 -8.33
N SER A 271 -13.01 12.11 -8.92
CA SER A 271 -12.00 11.34 -8.21
C SER A 271 -10.56 11.55 -8.70
N VAL A 272 -10.29 12.55 -9.54
CA VAL A 272 -8.92 12.79 -10.03
C VAL A 272 -8.26 13.82 -9.13
N PHE A 273 -7.13 13.46 -8.54
CA PHE A 273 -6.34 14.38 -7.73
C PHE A 273 -5.90 15.58 -8.58
N PRO A 274 -5.94 16.82 -8.08
CA PRO A 274 -5.65 18.01 -8.90
C PRO A 274 -4.33 17.93 -9.66
N LEU A 275 -3.26 17.48 -8.98
CA LEU A 275 -1.95 17.28 -9.58
C LEU A 275 -1.90 16.16 -10.62
N GLU A 276 -2.65 15.08 -10.41
CA GLU A 276 -2.69 13.96 -11.35
C GLU A 276 -3.35 14.40 -12.66
N LYS A 277 -4.40 15.23 -12.58
CA LYS A 277 -5.05 15.81 -13.76
C LYS A 277 -4.08 16.69 -14.56
N GLU A 278 -3.40 17.62 -13.88
CA GLU A 278 -2.44 18.53 -14.52
C GLU A 278 -1.28 17.74 -15.14
N PHE A 279 -0.75 16.76 -14.40
CA PHE A 279 0.31 15.88 -14.88
C PHE A 279 -0.14 15.13 -16.14
N GLU A 280 -1.31 14.51 -16.11
CA GLU A 280 -1.83 13.75 -17.24
C GLU A 280 -2.04 14.64 -18.47
N GLU A 281 -2.58 15.86 -18.29
CA GLU A 281 -2.77 16.83 -19.37
C GLU A 281 -1.43 17.21 -20.01
N LYS A 282 -0.43 17.52 -19.17
CA LYS A 282 0.93 17.85 -19.61
C LYS A 282 1.55 16.71 -20.42
N MET A 283 1.42 15.48 -19.95
CA MET A 283 2.00 14.31 -20.61
C MET A 283 1.33 13.98 -21.95
N LEU A 284 0.01 14.17 -22.06
CA LEU A 284 -0.72 13.99 -23.31
C LEU A 284 -0.37 15.08 -24.34
N LYS A 285 -0.29 16.35 -23.93
CA LYS A 285 0.15 17.45 -24.79
C LYS A 285 1.59 17.25 -25.27
N TYR A 286 2.47 16.79 -24.38
CA TYR A 286 3.84 16.44 -24.75
C TYR A 286 3.89 15.33 -25.79
N LEU A 287 3.06 14.28 -25.66
CA LEU A 287 3.02 13.23 -26.67
C LEU A 287 2.55 13.74 -28.03
N LEU A 288 1.50 14.57 -28.06
CA LEU A 288 1.00 15.16 -29.31
C LEU A 288 2.08 16.01 -30.00
N SER A 289 2.86 16.79 -29.25
CA SER A 289 3.96 17.57 -29.84
C SER A 289 5.07 16.70 -30.42
N GLN A 290 5.29 15.50 -29.89
CA GLN A 290 6.23 14.51 -30.46
C GLN A 290 5.67 13.80 -31.70
N ILE A 291 4.34 13.64 -31.78
CA ILE A 291 3.68 13.00 -32.92
C ILE A 291 3.71 13.91 -34.15
N ASP A 292 3.42 15.20 -33.93
CA ASP A 292 3.31 16.23 -34.96
C ASP A 292 4.68 16.81 -35.40
N ALA A 293 5.77 16.46 -34.70
CA ALA A 293 7.16 16.74 -35.08
C ALA A 293 7.71 15.71 -36.08
#